data_AF-G0TCB2-F1
#
_entry.id   AF-G0TCB2-F1
#
_cell.length_a   1.000
_cell.length_b   1.000
_cell.length_c   1.000
_cell.angle_alpha   90.00
_cell.angle_beta   90.00
_cell.angle_gamma   90.00
#
_symmetry.space_group_name_H-M   'P 1'
#
loop_
_entity.id
_entity.type
_entity.pdbx_description
1 polymer ?
#
loop_
_entity_poly.entity_id
_entity_poly.type
_entity_poly.pdbx_seq_one_letter_code
_entity_poly.pdbx_strand_id
1 'polypeptide(L)'
;QVDFNSLKEVGKKPKGIILTLIINWLIKPFTMAALGWLFFKVIFVDLVDPQSATEYIAGMILLGVAPCTAMVFVWSQLTKDDPNYTLVQVSVNDIIMIFAFAPIAAFLLGVTDIEVPWRTLLLSVVLYVLLPLVAGYITRRQLEMRDGGRGVEMFVQMLKPWSVVGLLATVVLLFGFQAEKIIGEPLVIVLIAIPLLIQTYGIFAIAYVSARSIALPHNIAAPACLIGTS
;
A
#
# COMPACT_ATOMS: atom_id res chain seq x y z
N GLN A 1 2.26 12.23 17.56
CA GLN A 1 2.42 11.03 18.41
C GLN A 1 3.70 10.28 18.03
N VAL A 2 4.89 10.89 18.23
CA VAL A 2 6.17 10.22 17.94
C VAL A 2 7.15 10.56 19.05
N ASP A 3 7.73 9.54 19.69
CA ASP A 3 8.88 9.69 20.56
C ASP A 3 10.16 9.41 19.74
N PHE A 4 10.97 10.45 19.51
CA PHE A 4 12.19 10.37 18.72
C PHE A 4 13.28 9.49 19.35
N ASN A 5 13.21 9.24 20.67
CA ASN A 5 14.12 8.30 21.32
C ASN A 5 13.76 6.84 20.97
N SER A 6 12.47 6.54 20.81
CA SER A 6 11.97 5.22 20.41
C SER A 6 12.33 4.87 18.96
N LEU A 7 12.45 5.87 18.08
CA LEU A 7 12.92 5.71 16.69
C LEU A 7 14.34 5.12 16.60
N LYS A 8 15.25 5.55 17.49
CA LYS A 8 16.62 5.00 17.56
C LYS A 8 16.65 3.55 18.05
N GLU A 9 15.74 3.18 18.95
CA GLU A 9 15.61 1.81 19.47
C GLU A 9 15.08 0.85 18.40
N VAL A 10 14.10 1.31 17.60
CA VAL A 10 13.51 0.52 16.50
C VAL A 10 14.53 0.19 15.41
N GLY A 11 15.42 1.14 15.07
CA GLY A 11 16.51 0.91 14.11
C GLY A 11 17.47 -0.24 14.50
N LYS A 12 17.50 -0.64 15.79
CA LYS A 12 18.31 -1.76 16.27
C LYS A 12 17.71 -3.13 15.96
N LYS A 13 16.47 -3.21 15.46
CA LYS A 13 15.76 -4.45 15.12
C LYS A 13 15.46 -4.54 13.61
N PRO A 14 16.47 -4.60 12.73
CA PRO A 14 16.29 -4.46 11.28
C PRO A 14 15.55 -5.64 10.63
N LYS A 15 15.54 -6.81 11.28
CA LYS A 15 15.00 -8.06 10.70
C LYS A 15 13.56 -7.93 10.24
N GLY A 16 12.69 -7.29 11.03
CA GLY A 16 11.28 -7.11 10.65
C GLY A 16 11.13 -6.08 9.53
N ILE A 17 11.93 -5.01 9.53
CA ILE A 17 11.93 -4.01 8.45
C ILE A 17 12.34 -4.67 7.14
N ILE A 18 13.46 -5.40 7.13
CA ILE A 18 13.95 -6.12 5.94
C ILE A 18 12.90 -7.10 5.41
N LEU A 19 12.26 -7.86 6.31
CA LEU A 19 11.21 -8.80 5.93
C LEU A 19 10.06 -8.08 5.21
N THR A 20 9.56 -6.99 5.79
CA THR A 20 8.50 -6.16 5.17
C THR A 20 8.94 -5.61 3.82
N LEU A 21 10.18 -5.13 3.69
CA LEU A 21 10.66 -4.59 2.42
C LEU A 21 10.75 -5.66 1.33
N ILE A 22 11.25 -6.85 1.66
CA ILE A 22 11.28 -7.98 0.72
C ILE A 22 9.86 -8.34 0.29
N ILE A 23 8.93 -8.45 1.22
CA ILE A 23 7.55 -8.82 0.90
C ILE A 23 6.91 -7.75 0.01
N ASN A 24 6.97 -6.47 0.40
CA ASN A 24 6.26 -5.40 -0.31
C ASN A 24 6.86 -5.07 -1.67
N TRP A 25 8.17 -5.16 -1.83
CA TRP A 25 8.85 -4.68 -3.04
C TRP A 25 9.34 -5.81 -3.96
N LEU A 26 9.55 -7.02 -3.45
CA LEU A 26 10.06 -8.15 -4.25
C LEU A 26 9.06 -9.29 -4.41
N ILE A 27 8.20 -9.54 -3.43
CA ILE A 27 7.25 -10.67 -3.51
C ILE A 27 5.90 -10.17 -4.03
N LYS A 28 5.26 -9.25 -3.31
CA LYS A 28 3.89 -8.77 -3.57
C LYS A 28 3.68 -8.29 -5.02
N PRO A 29 4.51 -7.41 -5.60
CA PRO A 29 4.25 -6.90 -6.96
C PRO A 29 4.34 -8.01 -8.01
N PHE A 30 5.30 -8.91 -7.85
CA PHE A 30 5.58 -9.99 -8.80
C PHE A 30 4.55 -11.10 -8.70
N THR A 31 4.16 -11.52 -7.50
CA THR A 31 3.09 -12.51 -7.34
C THR A 31 1.75 -11.94 -7.79
N MET A 32 1.51 -10.63 -7.61
CA MET A 32 0.30 -9.96 -8.10
C MET A 32 0.25 -9.94 -9.63
N ALA A 33 1.36 -9.60 -10.29
CA ALA A 33 1.46 -9.65 -11.74
C ALA A 33 1.27 -11.08 -12.28
N ALA A 34 1.91 -12.06 -11.63
CA ALA A 34 1.81 -13.47 -12.02
C ALA A 34 0.38 -14.01 -11.85
N LEU A 35 -0.29 -13.71 -10.73
CA LEU A 35 -1.68 -14.09 -10.52
C LEU A 35 -2.60 -13.38 -11.49
N GLY A 36 -2.37 -12.10 -11.76
CA GLY A 36 -3.17 -11.37 -12.73
C GLY A 36 -3.10 -11.98 -14.12
N TRP A 37 -1.89 -12.25 -14.59
CA TRP A 37 -1.67 -12.93 -15.86
C TRP A 37 -2.28 -14.34 -15.87
N LEU A 38 -2.05 -15.15 -14.83
CA LEU A 38 -2.57 -16.51 -14.75
C LEU A 38 -4.09 -16.53 -14.79
N PHE A 39 -4.76 -15.71 -13.98
CA PHE A 39 -6.21 -15.73 -13.91
C PHE A 39 -6.84 -15.14 -15.17
N PHE A 40 -6.37 -14.03 -15.72
CA PHE A 40 -7.05 -13.36 -16.83
C PHE A 40 -6.57 -13.74 -18.24
N LYS A 41 -5.35 -14.29 -18.39
CA LYS A 41 -4.85 -14.80 -19.70
C LYS A 41 -4.92 -16.31 -19.83
N VAL A 42 -5.06 -17.07 -18.73
CA VAL A 42 -5.09 -18.54 -18.77
C VAL A 42 -6.41 -19.11 -18.24
N ILE A 43 -6.80 -18.79 -17.01
CA ILE A 43 -7.95 -19.45 -16.36
C ILE A 43 -9.29 -18.87 -16.83
N PHE A 44 -9.40 -17.56 -16.98
CA PHE A 44 -10.62 -16.82 -17.32
C PHE A 44 -10.66 -16.35 -18.78
N VAL A 45 -9.82 -16.93 -19.65
CA VAL A 45 -9.69 -16.51 -21.05
C VAL A 45 -11.00 -16.54 -21.83
N ASP A 46 -11.88 -17.51 -21.53
CA ASP A 46 -13.19 -17.64 -22.18
C ASP A 46 -14.29 -16.80 -21.51
N LEU A 47 -14.01 -16.20 -20.35
CA LEU A 47 -14.98 -15.48 -19.52
C LEU A 47 -14.84 -13.96 -19.60
N VAL A 48 -13.71 -13.46 -20.08
CA VAL A 48 -13.39 -12.03 -20.12
C VAL A 48 -12.80 -11.68 -21.48
N ASP A 49 -13.24 -10.57 -22.07
CA ASP A 49 -12.67 -10.13 -23.33
C ASP A 49 -11.17 -9.77 -23.19
N PRO A 50 -10.35 -9.98 -24.23
CA PRO A 50 -8.90 -9.77 -24.13
C PRO A 50 -8.48 -8.35 -23.76
N GLN A 51 -9.29 -7.35 -24.08
CA GLN A 51 -9.00 -5.95 -23.80
C GLN A 51 -9.23 -5.65 -22.31
N SER A 52 -10.41 -5.96 -21.78
CA SER A 52 -10.74 -5.81 -20.36
C SER A 52 -9.82 -6.65 -19.47
N ALA A 53 -9.48 -7.87 -19.90
CA ALA A 53 -8.50 -8.70 -19.21
C ALA A 53 -7.15 -7.98 -19.04
N THR A 54 -6.71 -7.25 -20.06
CA THR A 54 -5.46 -6.47 -20.01
C THR A 54 -5.58 -5.27 -19.06
N GLU A 55 -6.71 -4.58 -19.06
CA GLU A 55 -7.00 -3.49 -18.12
C GLU A 55 -7.05 -3.98 -16.65
N TYR A 56 -7.65 -5.15 -16.40
CA TYR A 56 -7.70 -5.73 -15.06
C TYR A 56 -6.33 -6.18 -14.57
N ILE A 57 -5.50 -6.76 -15.44
CA ILE A 57 -4.11 -7.09 -15.12
C ILE A 57 -3.33 -5.83 -14.76
N ALA A 58 -3.45 -4.76 -15.56
CA ALA A 58 -2.80 -3.49 -15.28
C ALA A 58 -3.23 -2.92 -13.93
N GLY A 59 -4.55 -2.91 -13.65
CA GLY A 59 -5.10 -2.47 -12.37
C GLY A 59 -4.57 -3.28 -11.20
N MET A 60 -4.51 -4.60 -11.33
CA MET A 60 -3.94 -5.48 -10.30
C MET A 60 -2.45 -5.23 -10.06
N ILE A 61 -1.65 -5.04 -11.12
CA ILE A 61 -0.21 -4.72 -10.97
C ILE A 61 -0.06 -3.41 -10.20
N LEU A 62 -0.80 -2.36 -10.57
CA LEU A 62 -0.75 -1.06 -9.90
C LEU A 62 -1.15 -1.17 -8.42
N LEU A 63 -2.19 -1.95 -8.10
CA LEU A 63 -2.59 -2.25 -6.72
C LEU A 63 -1.52 -3.05 -5.96
N GLY A 64 -0.84 -3.97 -6.64
CA GLY A 64 0.23 -4.80 -6.07
C GLY A 64 1.48 -4.00 -5.70
N VAL A 65 1.84 -2.99 -6.51
CA VAL A 65 3.01 -2.14 -6.28
C VAL A 65 2.73 -1.06 -5.22
N ALA A 66 1.48 -0.63 -5.06
CA ALA A 66 1.11 0.35 -4.07
C ALA A 66 1.19 -0.25 -2.64
N PRO A 67 1.97 0.36 -1.72
CA PRO A 67 1.92 0.01 -0.31
C PRO A 67 0.72 0.65 0.39
N CYS A 68 0.15 -0.04 1.37
CA CYS A 68 -0.87 0.54 2.24
C CYS A 68 -0.24 1.06 3.53
N THR A 69 -0.45 2.34 3.81
CA THR A 69 0.32 3.07 4.84
C THR A 69 -0.57 3.49 6.00
N ALA A 70 -1.79 3.95 5.71
CA ALA A 70 -2.73 4.47 6.70
C ALA A 70 -3.46 3.37 7.50
N MET A 71 -3.92 2.31 6.83
CA MET A 71 -4.77 1.28 7.46
C MET A 71 -4.01 0.45 8.48
N VAL A 72 -2.72 0.25 8.23
CA VAL A 72 -1.81 -0.55 9.07
C VAL A 72 -1.82 -0.07 10.52
N PHE A 73 -1.89 1.23 10.78
CA PHE A 73 -1.90 1.76 12.14
C PHE A 73 -3.13 1.34 12.94
N VAL A 74 -4.29 1.20 12.29
CA VAL A 74 -5.51 0.72 12.96
C VAL A 74 -5.37 -0.76 13.30
N TRP A 75 -4.88 -1.57 12.36
CA TRP A 75 -4.63 -3.00 12.59
C TRP A 75 -3.56 -3.26 13.65
N SER A 76 -2.54 -2.41 13.69
CA SER A 76 -1.49 -2.39 14.70
C SER A 76 -2.07 -2.21 16.11
N GLN A 77 -2.98 -1.25 16.28
CA GLN A 77 -3.69 -1.06 17.55
C GLN A 77 -4.56 -2.28 17.92
N LEU A 78 -5.24 -2.88 16.95
CA LEU A 78 -6.08 -4.07 17.18
C LEU A 78 -5.26 -5.31 17.56
N THR A 79 -4.06 -5.45 17.00
CA THR A 79 -3.16 -6.58 17.25
C THR A 79 -2.21 -6.36 18.44
N LYS A 80 -2.27 -5.19 19.08
CA LYS A 80 -1.44 -4.81 20.24
C LYS A 80 0.07 -4.94 19.97
N ASP A 81 0.48 -4.54 18.77
CA ASP A 81 1.89 -4.53 18.39
C ASP A 81 2.63 -3.28 18.93
N ASP A 82 3.87 -3.05 18.46
CA ASP A 82 4.64 -1.84 18.80
C ASP A 82 4.34 -0.71 17.78
N PRO A 83 3.57 0.34 18.15
CA PRO A 83 3.16 1.38 17.20
C PRO A 83 4.33 2.23 16.72
N ASN A 84 5.39 2.39 17.54
CA ASN A 84 6.59 3.10 17.12
C ASN A 84 7.33 2.30 16.05
N TYR A 85 7.39 0.97 16.21
CA TYR A 85 7.99 0.09 15.23
C TYR A 85 7.22 0.10 13.90
N THR A 86 5.88 0.00 13.97
CA THR A 86 4.98 0.13 12.81
C THR A 86 5.18 1.47 12.10
N LEU A 87 5.30 2.57 12.84
CA LEU A 87 5.58 3.90 12.28
C LEU A 87 6.87 3.93 11.46
N VAL A 88 7.96 3.35 11.98
CA VAL A 88 9.23 3.29 11.24
C VAL A 88 9.09 2.45 9.98
N GLN A 89 8.45 1.28 10.07
CA GLN A 89 8.25 0.41 8.90
C GLN A 89 7.45 1.11 7.81
N VAL A 90 6.32 1.73 8.15
CA VAL A 90 5.51 2.47 7.20
C VAL A 90 6.31 3.63 6.61
N SER A 91 7.01 4.42 7.43
CA SER A 91 7.81 5.55 6.95
C SER A 91 8.92 5.12 5.98
N VAL A 92 9.61 4.01 6.25
CA VAL A 92 10.63 3.46 5.36
C VAL A 92 9.99 2.98 4.04
N ASN A 93 8.80 2.37 4.12
CA ASN A 93 8.06 1.93 2.94
C ASN A 93 7.67 3.13 2.05
N ASP A 94 7.14 4.20 2.65
CA ASP A 94 6.73 5.43 1.96
C ASP A 94 7.91 6.10 1.23
N ILE A 95 9.08 6.14 1.85
CA ILE A 95 10.30 6.69 1.23
C ILE A 95 10.69 5.85 0.01
N ILE A 96 10.69 4.52 0.14
CA ILE A 96 11.02 3.63 -0.97
C ILE A 96 9.99 3.78 -2.09
N MET A 97 8.71 3.97 -1.76
CA MET A 97 7.63 4.15 -2.73
C MET A 97 7.89 5.29 -3.71
N ILE A 98 8.44 6.42 -3.25
CA ILE A 98 8.74 7.57 -4.10
C ILE A 98 9.66 7.19 -5.27
N PHE A 99 10.60 6.27 -5.04
CA PHE A 99 11.61 5.88 -6.03
C PHE A 99 11.29 4.55 -6.72
N ALA A 100 10.68 3.60 -6.02
CA ALA A 100 10.50 2.23 -6.48
C ALA A 100 9.14 1.99 -7.17
N PHE A 101 8.10 2.76 -6.81
CA PHE A 101 6.75 2.54 -7.35
C PHE A 101 6.71 2.65 -8.87
N ALA A 102 7.15 3.79 -9.43
CA ALA A 102 7.08 4.01 -10.87
C ALA A 102 7.97 3.03 -11.67
N PRO A 103 9.24 2.77 -11.30
CA PRO A 103 10.07 1.80 -12.00
C PRO A 103 9.53 0.36 -11.95
N ILE A 104 9.06 -0.12 -10.79
CA ILE A 104 8.55 -1.48 -10.65
C ILE A 104 7.23 -1.64 -11.41
N ALA A 105 6.32 -0.67 -11.30
CA ALA A 105 5.08 -0.68 -12.06
C ALA A 105 5.36 -0.68 -13.57
N ALA A 106 6.27 0.18 -14.04
CA ALA A 106 6.66 0.22 -15.45
C ALA A 106 7.29 -1.10 -15.93
N PHE A 107 8.16 -1.70 -15.12
CA PHE A 107 8.78 -2.98 -15.44
C PHE A 107 7.73 -4.09 -15.56
N LEU A 108 6.85 -4.23 -14.57
CA LEU A 108 5.83 -5.29 -14.56
C LEU A 108 4.77 -5.12 -15.66
N LEU A 109 4.37 -3.88 -15.94
CA LEU A 109 3.47 -3.57 -17.06
C LEU A 109 4.15 -3.88 -18.40
N GLY A 110 5.42 -3.50 -18.57
CA GLY A 110 6.17 -3.80 -19.78
C GLY A 110 6.38 -5.29 -20.02
N VAL A 111 6.63 -6.09 -18.97
CA VAL A 111 6.74 -7.55 -19.04
C VAL A 111 5.42 -8.23 -19.41
N THR A 112 4.28 -7.55 -19.21
CA THR A 112 2.94 -8.04 -19.56
C THR A 112 2.44 -7.52 -20.91
N ASP A 113 3.32 -6.93 -21.73
CA ASP A 113 3.00 -6.28 -23.02
C ASP A 113 1.95 -5.17 -22.91
N ILE A 114 1.84 -4.53 -21.75
CA ILE A 114 0.92 -3.43 -21.50
C ILE A 114 1.66 -2.10 -21.74
N GLU A 115 1.07 -1.23 -22.57
CA GLU A 115 1.66 0.09 -22.84
C GLU A 115 1.80 0.89 -21.53
N VAL A 116 3.02 1.30 -21.22
CA VAL A 116 3.34 1.99 -19.96
C VAL A 116 3.06 3.49 -20.12
N PRO A 117 2.08 4.07 -19.40
CA PRO A 117 1.78 5.49 -19.51
C PRO A 117 2.76 6.31 -18.65
N TRP A 118 4.03 6.38 -19.05
CA TRP A 118 5.12 7.03 -18.31
C TRP A 118 4.80 8.46 -17.86
N ARG A 119 4.20 9.24 -18.77
CA ARG A 119 3.79 10.62 -18.48
C ARG A 119 2.79 10.67 -17.34
N THR A 120 1.79 9.79 -17.38
CA THR A 120 0.72 9.72 -16.36
C THR A 120 1.26 9.19 -15.04
N LEU A 121 2.08 8.12 -15.06
CA LEU A 121 2.68 7.56 -13.85
C LEU A 121 3.56 8.57 -13.12
N LEU A 122 4.47 9.25 -13.83
CA LEU A 122 5.35 10.25 -13.24
C LEU A 122 4.58 11.47 -12.72
N LEU A 123 3.60 11.97 -13.49
CA LEU A 123 2.74 13.07 -13.03
C LEU A 123 1.96 12.68 -11.78
N SER A 124 1.39 11.47 -11.73
CA SER A 124 0.65 10.98 -10.57
C SER A 124 1.53 10.87 -9.32
N VAL A 125 2.76 10.35 -9.44
CA VAL A 125 3.70 10.28 -8.32
C VAL A 125 4.06 11.68 -7.82
N VAL A 126 4.35 12.62 -8.74
CA VAL A 126 4.71 13.99 -8.34
C VAL A 126 3.54 14.70 -7.67
N LEU A 127 2.34 14.63 -8.26
CA LEU A 127 1.17 15.37 -7.79
C LEU A 127 0.52 14.76 -6.55
N TYR A 128 0.42 13.43 -6.46
CA TYR A 128 -0.31 12.76 -5.38
C TYR A 128 0.59 12.25 -4.25
N VAL A 129 1.90 12.11 -4.48
CA VAL A 129 2.84 11.63 -3.45
C VAL A 129 3.82 12.73 -3.05
N LEU A 130 4.63 13.21 -3.99
CA LEU A 130 5.75 14.09 -3.68
C LEU A 130 5.27 15.47 -3.18
N LEU A 131 4.32 16.08 -3.89
CA LEU A 131 3.81 17.41 -3.55
C LEU A 131 3.13 17.45 -2.17
N PRO A 132 2.20 16.53 -1.81
CA PRO A 132 1.62 16.48 -0.47
C PRO A 132 2.66 16.23 0.63
N LEU A 133 3.65 15.37 0.36
CA LEU A 133 4.72 15.06 1.34
C LEU A 133 5.61 16.28 1.61
N VAL A 134 6.02 16.99 0.55
CA VAL A 134 6.80 18.24 0.68
C VAL A 134 5.99 19.32 1.41
N ALA A 135 4.72 19.51 1.04
CA ALA A 135 3.84 20.46 1.71
C ALA A 135 3.65 20.13 3.19
N GLY A 136 3.44 18.85 3.52
CA GLY A 136 3.34 18.36 4.90
C GLY A 136 4.62 18.58 5.70
N TYR A 137 5.78 18.30 5.12
CA TYR A 137 7.09 18.54 5.75
C TYR A 137 7.33 20.02 6.04
N ILE A 138 7.06 20.91 5.08
CA ILE A 138 7.21 22.37 5.25
C ILE A 138 6.27 22.87 6.35
N THR A 139 5.00 22.44 6.32
CA THR A 139 3.99 22.83 7.33
C THR A 139 4.41 22.38 8.72
N ARG A 140 4.87 21.13 8.86
CA ARG A 140 5.35 20.60 10.13
C ARG A 140 6.54 21.38 10.67
N ARG A 141 7.54 21.66 9.84
CA ARG A 141 8.74 22.41 10.24
C ARG A 141 8.37 23.83 10.71
N GLN A 142 7.45 24.50 10.04
CA GLN A 142 6.98 25.82 10.44
C GLN A 142 6.28 25.81 11.81
N LEU A 143 5.47 24.79 12.10
CA LEU A 143 4.78 24.64 13.38
C LEU A 143 5.74 24.25 14.51
N GLU A 144 6.73 23.40 14.23
CA GLU A 144 7.78 23.03 15.21
C GLU A 144 8.63 24.24 15.61
N MET A 145 8.97 25.12 14.66
CA MET A 145 9.73 26.34 14.93
C MET A 145 8.96 27.38 15.77
N ARG A 146 7.62 27.35 15.76
CA ARG A 146 6.79 28.31 16.51
C ARG A 146 6.57 27.91 17.96
N ASP A 147 6.11 26.67 18.20
CA ASP A 147 5.59 26.26 19.52
C ASP A 147 6.27 25.00 20.10
N GLY A 148 7.50 24.70 19.67
CA GLY A 148 8.28 23.58 20.22
C GLY A 148 7.62 22.21 20.03
N GLY A 149 6.79 22.04 18.99
CA GLY A 149 6.11 20.79 18.64
C GLY A 149 4.65 20.66 19.10
N ARG A 150 4.18 21.51 20.02
CA ARG A 150 2.79 21.45 20.51
C ARG A 150 1.76 21.84 19.44
N GLY A 151 2.12 22.81 18.57
CA GLY A 151 1.31 23.23 17.42
C GLY A 151 1.09 22.13 16.38
N VAL A 152 2.04 21.19 16.21
CA VAL A 152 1.89 20.04 15.30
C VAL A 152 0.80 19.11 15.79
N GLU A 153 0.78 18.80 17.09
CA GLU A 153 -0.20 17.87 17.65
C GLU A 153 -1.64 18.41 17.56
N MET A 154 -1.83 19.70 17.86
CA MET A 154 -3.12 20.37 17.68
C MET A 154 -3.56 20.39 16.21
N PHE A 155 -2.64 20.69 15.29
CA PHE A 155 -2.93 20.71 13.85
C PHE A 155 -3.35 19.33 13.32
N VAL A 156 -2.65 18.28 13.74
CA VAL A 156 -2.99 16.89 13.37
C VAL A 156 -4.36 16.50 13.93
N GLN A 157 -4.68 16.85 15.17
CA GLN A 157 -6.01 16.57 15.75
C GLN A 157 -7.13 17.31 15.00
N MET A 158 -6.89 18.55 14.58
CA MET A 158 -7.84 19.33 13.79
C MET A 158 -8.06 18.74 12.39
N LEU A 159 -7.02 18.24 11.72
CA LEU A 159 -7.11 17.66 10.38
C LEU A 159 -7.70 16.24 10.34
N LYS A 160 -7.56 15.47 11.43
CA LYS A 160 -8.04 14.08 11.50
C LYS A 160 -9.50 13.90 11.02
N PRO A 161 -10.50 14.65 11.50
CA PRO A 161 -11.87 14.51 11.01
C PRO A 161 -12.02 14.84 9.52
N TRP A 162 -11.31 15.86 9.02
CA TRP A 162 -11.33 16.22 7.59
C TRP A 162 -10.73 15.13 6.70
N SER A 163 -9.67 14.45 7.16
CA SER A 163 -9.10 13.30 6.47
C SER A 163 -10.09 12.14 6.37
N VAL A 164 -10.84 11.87 7.45
CA VAL A 164 -11.90 10.84 7.44
C VAL A 164 -13.03 11.22 6.50
N VAL A 165 -13.49 12.47 6.52
CA VAL A 165 -14.52 12.97 5.59
C VAL A 165 -14.04 12.86 4.15
N GLY A 166 -12.81 13.24 3.84
CA GLY A 166 -12.23 13.12 2.49
C GLY A 166 -12.13 11.67 2.01
N LEU A 167 -11.70 10.75 2.88
CA LEU A 167 -11.66 9.32 2.59
C LEU A 167 -13.07 8.78 2.29
N LEU A 168 -14.04 9.04 3.18
CA LEU A 168 -15.42 8.59 3.00
C LEU A 168 -16.06 9.20 1.75
N ALA A 169 -15.84 10.48 1.50
CA ALA A 169 -16.32 11.14 0.28
C ALA A 169 -15.72 10.49 -0.97
N THR A 170 -14.43 10.17 -0.96
CA THR A 170 -13.77 9.47 -2.09
C THR A 170 -14.39 8.10 -2.31
N VAL A 171 -14.65 7.33 -1.24
CA VAL A 171 -15.32 6.03 -1.34
C VAL A 171 -16.73 6.19 -1.93
N VAL A 172 -17.53 7.11 -1.40
CA VAL A 172 -18.89 7.36 -1.91
C VAL A 172 -18.88 7.76 -3.38
N LEU A 173 -17.95 8.64 -3.79
CA LEU A 173 -17.82 9.06 -5.18
C LEU A 173 -17.36 7.92 -6.09
N LEU A 174 -16.36 7.14 -5.69
CA LEU A 174 -15.86 6.01 -6.48
C LEU A 174 -16.94 4.96 -6.69
N PHE A 175 -17.64 4.56 -5.62
CA PHE A 175 -18.75 3.61 -5.72
C PHE A 175 -19.94 4.20 -6.47
N GLY A 176 -20.22 5.49 -6.31
CA GLY A 176 -21.28 6.19 -7.06
C GLY A 176 -20.99 6.20 -8.56
N PHE A 177 -19.77 6.57 -8.98
CA PHE A 177 -19.38 6.59 -10.38
C PHE A 177 -19.25 5.20 -11.01
N GLN A 178 -18.95 4.17 -10.22
CA GLN A 178 -18.88 2.78 -10.69
C GLN A 178 -20.17 1.99 -10.47
N ALA A 179 -21.24 2.58 -9.92
CA ALA A 179 -22.45 1.85 -9.52
C ALA A 179 -23.10 1.09 -10.68
N GLU A 180 -23.19 1.71 -11.86
CA GLU A 180 -23.76 1.07 -13.06
C GLU A 180 -22.94 -0.14 -13.50
N LYS A 181 -21.61 -0.03 -13.51
CA LYS A 181 -20.72 -1.16 -13.81
C LYS A 181 -20.82 -2.27 -12.77
N ILE A 182 -20.93 -1.91 -11.48
CA ILE A 182 -21.04 -2.86 -10.39
C ILE A 182 -22.31 -3.70 -10.49
N ILE A 183 -23.43 -3.06 -10.85
CA ILE A 183 -24.73 -3.74 -10.97
C ILE A 183 -24.84 -4.47 -12.32
N GLY A 184 -24.27 -3.91 -13.39
CA GLY A 184 -24.34 -4.47 -14.74
C GLY A 184 -23.45 -5.69 -14.97
N GLU A 185 -22.28 -5.76 -14.30
CA GLU A 185 -21.27 -6.81 -14.53
C GLU A 185 -20.80 -7.49 -13.22
N PRO A 186 -21.72 -8.10 -12.45
CA PRO A 186 -21.36 -8.71 -11.15
C PRO A 186 -20.39 -9.88 -11.29
N LEU A 187 -20.44 -10.61 -12.41
CA LEU A 187 -19.52 -11.72 -12.69
C LEU A 187 -18.08 -11.24 -12.77
N VAL A 188 -17.83 -10.13 -13.47
CA VAL A 188 -16.49 -9.54 -13.63
C VAL A 188 -15.90 -9.17 -12.28
N ILE A 189 -16.71 -8.58 -11.38
CA ILE A 189 -16.27 -8.22 -10.03
C ILE A 189 -15.82 -9.46 -9.25
N VAL A 190 -16.57 -10.55 -9.34
CA VAL A 190 -16.19 -11.82 -8.69
C VAL A 190 -14.89 -12.36 -9.28
N LEU A 191 -14.73 -12.30 -10.61
CA LEU A 191 -13.50 -12.74 -11.29
C LEU A 191 -12.28 -11.91 -10.87
N ILE A 192 -12.42 -10.61 -10.61
CA ILE A 192 -11.34 -9.75 -10.08
C ILE A 192 -11.10 -10.03 -8.60
N ALA A 193 -12.15 -10.27 -7.81
CA ALA A 193 -12.04 -10.53 -6.38
C ALA A 193 -11.29 -11.84 -6.06
N ILE A 194 -11.45 -12.90 -6.87
CA ILE A 194 -10.79 -14.19 -6.66
C ILE A 194 -9.25 -14.07 -6.56
N PRO A 195 -8.53 -13.56 -7.59
CA PRO A 195 -7.08 -13.43 -7.52
C PRO A 195 -6.64 -12.44 -6.44
N LEU A 196 -7.40 -11.37 -6.19
CA LEU A 196 -7.11 -10.42 -5.11
C LEU A 196 -7.14 -11.08 -3.72
N LEU A 197 -8.14 -11.91 -3.45
CA LEU A 197 -8.25 -12.64 -2.20
C LEU A 197 -7.11 -13.66 -2.06
N ILE A 198 -6.83 -14.43 -3.10
CA ILE A 198 -5.73 -15.40 -3.12
C ILE A 198 -4.40 -14.69 -2.86
N GLN A 199 -4.15 -13.57 -3.53
CA GLN A 199 -2.95 -12.76 -3.30
C GLN A 199 -2.87 -12.28 -1.85
N THR A 200 -3.94 -11.70 -1.32
CA THR A 200 -3.96 -11.12 0.03
C THR A 200 -3.66 -12.19 1.09
N TYR A 201 -4.35 -13.32 1.05
CA TYR A 201 -4.11 -14.43 1.98
C TYR A 201 -2.77 -15.13 1.73
N GLY A 202 -2.34 -15.23 0.47
CA GLY A 202 -1.05 -15.80 0.09
C GLY A 202 0.12 -14.98 0.65
N ILE A 203 0.09 -13.67 0.48
CA ILE A 203 1.10 -12.77 1.04
C ILE A 203 1.08 -12.79 2.56
N PHE A 204 -0.11 -12.87 3.19
CA PHE A 204 -0.20 -13.05 4.64
C PHE A 204 0.52 -14.31 5.10
N ALA A 205 0.24 -15.44 4.46
CA ALA A 205 0.83 -16.72 4.79
C ALA A 205 2.35 -16.70 4.59
N ILE A 206 2.83 -16.14 3.48
CA ILE A 206 4.28 -16.00 3.19
C ILE A 206 4.94 -15.12 4.26
N ALA A 207 4.33 -13.97 4.59
CA ALA A 207 4.84 -13.05 5.59
C ALA A 207 4.91 -13.71 6.97
N TYR A 208 3.84 -14.39 7.37
CA TYR A 208 3.72 -15.06 8.65
C TYR A 208 4.72 -16.22 8.80
N VAL A 209 4.82 -17.09 7.79
CA VAL A 209 5.76 -18.21 7.79
C VAL A 209 7.20 -17.69 7.82
N SER A 210 7.50 -16.66 7.03
CA SER A 210 8.83 -16.03 7.01
C SER A 210 9.16 -15.41 8.38
N ALA A 211 8.23 -14.67 8.98
CA ALA A 211 8.42 -14.08 10.31
C ALA A 211 8.64 -15.16 11.39
N ARG A 212 7.89 -16.27 11.32
CA ARG A 212 8.05 -17.41 12.22
C ARG A 212 9.38 -18.11 12.04
N SER A 213 9.85 -18.29 10.80
CA SER A 213 11.14 -18.94 10.50
C SER A 213 12.34 -18.14 11.02
N ILE A 214 12.23 -16.82 11.06
CA ILE A 214 13.27 -15.91 11.58
C ILE A 214 13.11 -15.67 13.09
N ALA A 215 12.14 -16.35 13.73
CA ALA A 215 11.80 -16.23 15.14
C ALA A 215 11.55 -14.78 15.60
N LEU A 216 10.82 -14.01 14.79
CA LEU A 216 10.42 -12.65 15.16
C LEU A 216 9.38 -12.67 16.29
N PRO A 217 9.51 -11.80 17.31
CA PRO A 217 8.50 -11.69 18.35
C PRO A 217 7.20 -11.12 17.76
N HIS A 218 6.05 -11.47 18.36
CA HIS A 218 4.73 -11.14 17.82
C HIS A 218 4.53 -9.65 17.55
N ASN A 219 5.02 -8.78 18.45
CA ASN A 219 4.95 -7.32 18.32
C ASN A 219 5.74 -6.74 17.13
N ILE A 220 6.59 -7.54 16.47
CA ILE A 220 7.34 -7.17 15.26
C ILE A 220 6.80 -7.95 14.04
N ALA A 221 6.43 -9.21 14.24
CA ALA A 221 5.88 -10.06 13.21
C ALA A 221 4.49 -9.59 12.73
N ALA A 222 3.61 -9.19 13.65
CA ALA A 222 2.27 -8.72 13.32
C ALA A 222 2.28 -7.48 12.40
N PRO A 223 3.03 -6.39 12.71
CA PRO A 223 3.17 -5.26 11.80
C PRO A 223 3.71 -5.69 10.43
N ALA A 224 4.75 -6.53 10.41
CA ALA A 224 5.36 -6.97 9.16
C ALA A 224 4.41 -7.77 8.26
N CYS A 225 3.55 -8.60 8.86
CA CYS A 225 2.52 -9.35 8.13
C CYS A 225 1.42 -8.43 7.62
N LEU A 226 0.94 -7.50 8.47
CA LEU A 226 -0.12 -6.56 8.11
C LEU A 226 0.31 -5.62 6.98
N ILE A 227 1.52 -5.05 7.06
CA ILE A 227 2.09 -4.19 6.00
C ILE A 227 2.35 -4.99 4.72
N GLY A 228 2.74 -6.26 4.84
CA GLY A 228 2.91 -7.16 3.70
C GLY A 228 1.62 -7.38 2.92
N THR A 229 0.53 -7.63 3.64
CA THR A 229 -0.77 -7.98 3.06
C THR A 229 -1.56 -6.81 2.49
N SER A 230 -1.22 -5.60 2.90
CA SER A 230 -2.04 -4.42 2.63
C SER A 230 -1.52 -3.64 1.44
#